data_AF-A0A0R3RMN6-F1
#
_entry.id   AF-A0A0R3RMN6-F1
#
_cell.length_a   1.000
_cell.length_b   1.000
_cell.length_c   1.000
_cell.angle_alpha   90.00
_cell.angle_beta   90.00
_cell.angle_gamma   90.00
#
_symmetry.space_group_name_H-M   'P 1'
#
loop_
_entity.id
_entity.type
_entity.pdbx_description
1 polymer ?
#
loop_
_entity_poly.entity_id
_entity_poly.type
_entity_poly.pdbx_seq_one_letter_code
_entity_poly.pdbx_strand_id
1 'polypeptide(L)'
;MCVNRIFRPFWNGLLSLFVTSSLPDVEPLTKEERKSLVDSWPKLKEKNPDLFLRAWIKSARMSVNIKKATGLREDEDPAANGRFISLAPYIEDFVDKLIIEFRCNDSKVAEACRKLGARHVLVENFHINFWDIFLGNLIQIIIEAHPEREQREIAAICEKFFAFFVNFMRDGYKTRVQEQLSGRRHMNT
;
A
#
# COMPACT_ATOMS: atom_id res chain seq x y z
N MET A 1 -37.71 -13.03 16.72
CA MET A 1 -36.99 -14.27 16.34
C MET A 1 -35.65 -13.86 15.76
N CYS A 2 -34.63 -14.65 16.09
CA CYS A 2 -33.22 -14.26 16.08
C CYS A 2 -32.55 -14.39 14.69
N VAL A 3 -31.39 -13.73 14.63
CA VAL A 3 -30.20 -14.00 13.79
C VAL A 3 -30.24 -13.54 12.32
N ASN A 4 -29.69 -12.35 12.06
CA ASN A 4 -28.79 -12.12 10.92
C ASN A 4 -27.44 -11.63 11.47
N ARG A 5 -26.75 -12.54 12.16
CA ARG A 5 -25.28 -12.54 12.26
C ARG A 5 -24.79 -13.37 11.08
N ILE A 6 -23.88 -12.82 10.28
CA ILE A 6 -22.69 -13.46 9.67
C ILE A 6 -22.26 -12.55 8.50
N PHE A 7 -21.50 -11.50 8.82
CA PHE A 7 -20.50 -10.86 7.93
C PHE A 7 -19.56 -9.97 8.79
N ARG A 8 -19.20 -10.46 9.97
CA ARG A 8 -18.40 -9.73 10.99
C ARG A 8 -17.28 -10.56 11.65
N PRO A 9 -16.36 -11.22 10.91
CA PRO A 9 -15.06 -11.48 11.54
C PRO A 9 -13.82 -11.06 10.74
N PHE A 10 -13.87 -10.91 9.41
CA PHE A 10 -12.65 -10.57 8.64
C PHE A 10 -12.27 -9.08 8.77
N TRP A 11 -13.28 -8.21 8.70
CA TRP A 11 -13.11 -6.75 8.64
C TRP A 11 -12.62 -6.11 9.93
N ASN A 12 -13.00 -6.66 11.09
CA ASN A 12 -12.46 -6.20 12.37
C ASN A 12 -10.98 -6.52 12.49
N GLY A 13 -10.46 -7.58 11.85
CA GLY A 13 -9.03 -7.88 11.82
C GLY A 13 -8.27 -6.86 10.98
N LEU A 14 -8.69 -6.62 9.74
CA LEU A 14 -8.02 -5.66 8.85
C LEU A 14 -8.06 -4.22 9.38
N LEU A 15 -9.18 -3.79 9.96
CA LEU A 15 -9.30 -2.45 10.56
C LEU A 15 -8.61 -2.35 11.94
N SER A 16 -8.58 -3.44 12.74
CA SER A 16 -7.80 -3.51 13.99
C SER A 16 -6.29 -3.51 13.73
N LEU A 17 -5.83 -4.02 12.59
CA LEU A 17 -4.43 -3.94 12.16
C LEU A 17 -3.99 -2.51 11.82
N PHE A 18 -4.91 -1.59 11.50
CA PHE A 18 -4.55 -0.18 11.26
C PHE A 18 -4.26 0.62 12.54
N VAL A 19 -4.60 0.08 13.72
CA VAL A 19 -4.32 0.75 15.00
C VAL A 19 -3.18 0.09 15.76
N THR A 20 -2.92 -1.21 15.57
CA THR A 20 -1.76 -1.89 16.14
C THR A 20 -1.38 -3.12 15.31
N SER A 21 -0.08 -3.26 15.04
CA SER A 21 0.62 -4.38 14.41
C SER A 21 0.66 -4.40 12.87
N SER A 22 1.88 -4.55 12.37
CA SER A 22 2.28 -4.80 10.99
C SER A 22 1.34 -5.76 10.26
N LEU A 23 1.16 -5.56 8.94
CA LEU A 23 0.60 -6.58 8.05
C LEU A 23 1.14 -7.98 8.43
N PRO A 24 0.28 -9.00 8.49
CA PRO A 24 0.68 -10.34 8.91
C PRO A 24 1.83 -10.88 8.05
N ASP A 25 2.59 -11.84 8.60
CA ASP A 25 3.59 -12.57 7.80
C ASP A 25 2.81 -13.47 6.83
N VAL A 26 2.73 -13.04 5.56
CA VAL A 26 1.91 -13.72 4.55
C VAL A 26 2.79 -14.60 3.69
N GLU A 27 2.28 -15.80 3.37
CA GLU A 27 2.94 -16.71 2.44
C GLU A 27 3.26 -16.02 1.10
N PRO A 28 4.39 -16.35 0.47
CA PRO A 28 4.70 -15.85 -0.86
C PRO A 28 3.64 -16.30 -1.86
N LEU A 29 3.45 -15.49 -2.91
CA LEU A 29 2.56 -15.87 -4.01
C LEU A 29 3.00 -17.19 -4.64
N THR A 30 2.06 -18.07 -4.96
CA THR A 30 2.34 -19.23 -5.81
C THR A 30 2.65 -18.79 -7.24
N LYS A 31 3.11 -19.72 -8.09
CA LYS A 31 3.36 -19.43 -9.50
C LYS A 31 2.06 -19.08 -10.23
N GLU A 32 0.98 -19.76 -9.87
CA GLU A 32 -0.37 -19.60 -10.40
C GLU A 32 -0.96 -18.25 -9.97
N GLU A 33 -0.82 -17.88 -8.68
CA GLU A 33 -1.27 -16.59 -8.16
C GLU A 33 -0.51 -15.43 -8.84
N ARG A 34 0.81 -15.53 -9.01
CA ARG A 34 1.61 -14.54 -9.74
C ARG A 34 1.12 -14.39 -11.18
N LYS A 35 0.92 -15.51 -11.88
CA LYS A 35 0.42 -15.48 -13.25
C LYS A 35 -0.96 -14.81 -13.31
N SER A 36 -1.87 -15.20 -12.42
CA SER A 36 -3.22 -14.63 -12.34
C SER A 36 -3.19 -13.12 -12.11
N LEU A 37 -2.38 -12.64 -11.15
CA LEU A 37 -2.21 -11.22 -10.86
C LEU A 37 -1.67 -10.47 -12.08
N VAL A 38 -0.58 -10.95 -12.69
CA VAL A 38 0.04 -10.31 -13.85
C VAL A 38 -0.91 -10.25 -15.05
N ASP A 39 -1.63 -11.34 -15.33
CA ASP A 39 -2.49 -11.44 -16.51
C ASP A 39 -3.80 -10.64 -16.36
N SER A 40 -4.30 -10.48 -15.12
CA SER A 40 -5.55 -9.76 -14.83
C SER A 40 -5.35 -8.26 -14.59
N TRP A 41 -4.16 -7.84 -14.13
CA TRP A 41 -3.88 -6.46 -13.72
C TRP A 41 -4.20 -5.40 -14.80
N PRO A 42 -3.81 -5.56 -16.09
CA PRO A 42 -4.15 -4.57 -17.11
C PRO A 42 -5.66 -4.38 -17.31
N LYS A 43 -6.42 -5.49 -17.29
CA LYS A 43 -7.88 -5.46 -17.45
C LYS A 43 -8.58 -4.83 -16.25
N LEU A 44 -8.06 -5.06 -15.04
CA LEU A 44 -8.55 -4.41 -13.83
C LEU A 44 -8.44 -2.89 -13.96
N LYS A 45 -7.27 -2.40 -14.38
CA LYS A 45 -7.03 -0.95 -14.56
C LYS A 45 -7.82 -0.34 -15.70
N GLU A 46 -7.94 -1.04 -16.83
CA GLU A 46 -8.77 -0.59 -17.95
C GLU A 46 -10.22 -0.35 -17.53
N LYS A 47 -10.77 -1.23 -16.68
CA LYS A 47 -12.12 -1.08 -16.12
C LYS A 47 -12.21 -0.08 -14.96
N ASN A 48 -11.08 0.24 -14.31
CA ASN A 48 -11.00 1.07 -13.12
C ASN A 48 -9.83 2.05 -13.22
N PRO A 49 -9.86 3.03 -14.14
CA PRO A 49 -8.72 3.89 -14.42
C PRO A 49 -8.28 4.73 -13.21
N ASP A 50 -9.22 5.10 -12.32
CA ASP A 50 -8.93 5.94 -11.15
C ASP A 50 -8.68 5.11 -9.86
N LEU A 51 -8.31 3.84 -9.97
CA LEU A 51 -8.15 2.94 -8.82
C LEU A 51 -7.15 3.49 -7.79
N PHE A 52 -5.97 3.93 -8.25
CA PHE A 52 -4.94 4.51 -7.39
C PHE A 52 -5.32 5.88 -6.84
N LEU A 53 -5.93 6.73 -7.67
CA LEU A 53 -6.39 8.06 -7.27
C LEU A 53 -7.45 7.96 -6.16
N ARG A 54 -8.43 7.05 -6.30
CA ARG A 54 -9.45 6.80 -5.28
C ARG A 54 -8.83 6.33 -3.97
N ALA A 55 -7.89 5.38 -4.02
CA ALA A 55 -7.19 4.88 -2.84
C ALA A 55 -6.39 6.01 -2.15
N TRP A 56 -5.72 6.85 -2.94
CA TRP A 56 -4.90 7.96 -2.45
C TRP A 56 -5.73 9.04 -1.75
N ILE A 57 -6.81 9.50 -2.38
CA ILE A 57 -7.76 10.45 -1.79
C ILE A 57 -8.39 9.89 -0.51
N LYS A 58 -8.83 8.62 -0.54
CA LYS A 58 -9.45 7.96 0.63
C LYS A 58 -8.47 7.92 1.81
N SER A 59 -7.19 7.67 1.54
CA SER A 59 -6.15 7.61 2.58
C SER A 59 -5.95 8.95 3.30
N ALA A 60 -5.89 10.05 2.57
CA ALA A 60 -5.79 11.39 3.17
C ALA A 60 -7.09 11.84 3.86
N ARG A 61 -8.26 11.38 3.41
CA ARG A 61 -9.53 11.63 4.13
C ARG A 61 -9.59 10.89 5.46
N MET A 62 -8.95 9.74 5.57
CA MET A 62 -8.94 8.91 6.78
C MET A 62 -7.83 9.25 7.78
N SER A 63 -6.82 10.03 7.37
CA SER A 63 -5.65 10.32 8.21
C SER A 63 -5.17 11.76 8.05
N VAL A 64 -5.34 12.55 9.12
CA VAL A 64 -4.79 13.91 9.24
C VAL A 64 -3.26 13.91 9.11
N ASN A 65 -2.58 12.85 9.55
CA ASN A 65 -1.13 12.75 9.43
C ASN A 65 -0.68 12.57 7.98
N ILE A 66 -1.45 11.84 7.16
CA ILE A 66 -1.20 11.76 5.71
C ILE A 66 -1.40 13.14 5.07
N LYS A 67 -2.43 13.89 5.47
CA LYS A 67 -2.59 15.28 5.01
C LYS A 67 -1.36 16.13 5.32
N LYS A 68 -0.92 16.13 6.58
CA LYS A 68 0.26 16.89 7.04
C LYS A 68 1.53 16.54 6.26
N ALA A 69 1.85 15.25 6.12
CA ALA A 69 3.06 14.80 5.43
C ALA A 69 3.05 15.08 3.91
N THR A 70 1.87 15.30 3.34
CA THR A 70 1.70 15.62 1.91
C THR A 70 1.49 17.12 1.66
N GLY A 71 1.53 17.94 2.71
CA GLY A 71 1.37 19.40 2.63
C GLY A 71 -0.07 19.87 2.47
N LEU A 72 -1.06 19.02 2.72
CA LEU A 72 -2.47 19.39 2.76
C LEU A 72 -2.83 20.04 4.10
N ARG A 73 -3.73 21.02 4.06
CA ARG A 73 -4.38 21.51 5.28
C ARG A 73 -5.35 20.47 5.84
N GLU A 74 -5.61 20.54 7.15
CA GLU A 74 -6.50 19.57 7.81
C GLU A 74 -7.94 19.61 7.24
N ASP A 75 -8.43 20.80 6.90
CA ASP A 75 -9.77 21.07 6.38
C ASP A 75 -9.86 21.05 4.84
N GLU A 76 -8.73 20.91 4.15
CA GLU A 76 -8.68 20.82 2.69
C GLU A 76 -9.15 19.45 2.20
N ASP A 77 -10.02 19.42 1.18
CA ASP A 77 -10.41 18.19 0.50
C ASP A 77 -9.26 17.71 -0.39
N PRO A 78 -8.69 16.51 -0.16
CA PRO A 78 -7.59 16.00 -0.98
C PRO A 78 -7.91 15.93 -2.47
N ALA A 79 -9.18 15.76 -2.84
CA ALA A 79 -9.63 15.71 -4.23
C ALA A 79 -9.53 17.07 -4.96
N ALA A 80 -9.54 18.18 -4.21
CA ALA A 80 -9.45 19.53 -4.77
C ALA A 80 -8.01 20.04 -4.92
N ASN A 81 -7.03 19.34 -4.32
CA ASN A 81 -5.63 19.77 -4.36
C ASN A 81 -4.89 19.13 -5.53
N GLY A 82 -4.59 19.93 -6.56
CA GLY A 82 -3.90 19.50 -7.78
C GLY A 82 -2.54 18.81 -7.54
N ARG A 83 -1.75 19.31 -6.58
CA ARG A 83 -0.45 18.74 -6.23
C ARG A 83 -0.61 17.35 -5.60
N PHE A 84 -1.57 17.19 -4.70
CA PHE A 84 -1.83 15.92 -4.03
C PHE A 84 -2.32 14.86 -5.02
N ILE A 85 -3.30 15.18 -5.87
CA ILE A 85 -3.82 14.23 -6.86
C ILE A 85 -2.77 13.85 -7.91
N SER A 86 -1.84 14.77 -8.23
CA SER A 86 -0.76 14.50 -9.20
C SER A 86 0.23 13.43 -8.75
N LEU A 87 0.20 13.02 -7.48
CA LEU A 87 1.05 11.93 -6.96
C LEU A 87 0.52 10.55 -7.35
N ALA A 88 -0.78 10.40 -7.60
CA ALA A 88 -1.40 9.09 -7.83
C ALA A 88 -0.79 8.32 -9.03
N PRO A 89 -0.53 8.95 -10.20
CA PRO A 89 0.11 8.25 -11.33
C PRO A 89 1.49 7.70 -11.00
N TYR A 90 2.30 8.40 -10.20
CA TYR A 90 3.63 7.91 -9.81
C TYR A 90 3.56 6.69 -8.89
N ILE A 91 2.53 6.62 -8.05
CA ILE A 91 2.28 5.46 -7.19
C ILE A 91 1.83 4.28 -8.06
N GLU A 92 0.92 4.54 -9.01
CA GLU A 92 0.46 3.55 -9.98
C GLU A 92 1.60 2.99 -10.82
N ASP A 93 2.40 3.85 -11.45
CA ASP A 93 3.56 3.46 -12.27
C ASP A 93 4.54 2.58 -11.50
N PHE A 94 4.74 2.89 -10.21
CA PHE A 94 5.60 2.08 -9.37
C PHE A 94 5.01 0.69 -9.12
N VAL A 95 3.71 0.57 -8.82
CA VAL A 95 3.06 -0.74 -8.62
C VAL A 95 2.98 -1.53 -9.94
N ASP A 96 2.70 -0.85 -11.06
CA ASP A 96 2.74 -1.43 -12.40
C ASP A 96 4.11 -2.02 -12.71
N LYS A 97 5.19 -1.32 -12.35
CA LYS A 97 6.54 -1.84 -12.51
C LYS A 97 6.74 -3.14 -11.72
N LEU A 98 6.24 -3.22 -10.50
CA LEU A 98 6.37 -4.44 -9.69
C LEU A 98 5.57 -5.62 -10.28
N ILE A 99 4.35 -5.36 -10.75
CA ILE A 99 3.44 -6.39 -11.24
C ILE A 99 3.76 -6.75 -12.69
N ILE A 100 3.80 -5.79 -13.61
CA ILE A 100 3.93 -6.03 -15.05
C ILE A 100 5.39 -6.18 -15.48
N GLU A 101 6.24 -5.19 -15.19
CA GLU A 101 7.64 -5.20 -15.66
C GLU A 101 8.45 -6.28 -14.95
N PHE A 102 8.30 -6.39 -13.63
CA PHE A 102 9.02 -7.39 -12.83
C PHE A 102 8.28 -8.72 -12.74
N ARG A 103 7.04 -8.81 -13.21
CA ARG A 103 6.21 -10.04 -13.17
C ARG A 103 6.15 -10.65 -11.76
N CYS A 104 6.07 -9.78 -10.74
CA CYS A 104 6.11 -10.16 -9.33
C CYS A 104 7.35 -11.01 -8.96
N ASN A 105 8.50 -10.76 -9.58
CA ASN A 105 9.75 -11.43 -9.23
C ASN A 105 10.25 -10.93 -7.86
N ASP A 106 10.30 -11.84 -6.88
CA ASP A 106 10.56 -11.52 -5.48
C ASP A 106 11.85 -10.71 -5.26
N SER A 107 12.95 -11.07 -5.94
CA SER A 107 14.23 -10.37 -5.79
C SER A 107 14.16 -8.93 -6.33
N LYS A 108 13.64 -8.75 -7.56
CA LYS A 108 13.50 -7.43 -8.18
C LYS A 108 12.52 -6.54 -7.42
N VAL A 109 11.39 -7.11 -6.98
CA VAL A 109 10.40 -6.42 -6.16
C VAL A 109 11.03 -5.99 -4.84
N ALA A 110 11.65 -6.91 -4.10
CA ALA A 110 12.28 -6.59 -2.82
C ALA A 110 13.32 -5.47 -2.93
N GLU A 111 14.17 -5.50 -3.96
CA GLU A 111 15.17 -4.45 -4.19
C GLU A 111 14.52 -3.09 -4.46
N ALA A 112 13.54 -3.01 -5.36
CA ALA A 112 12.86 -1.76 -5.68
C ALA A 112 12.09 -1.19 -4.48
N CYS A 113 11.42 -2.04 -3.71
CA CYS A 113 10.69 -1.66 -2.51
C CYS A 113 11.63 -1.10 -1.44
N ARG A 114 12.79 -1.73 -1.18
CA ARG A 114 13.79 -1.19 -0.25
C ARG A 114 14.28 0.19 -0.69
N LYS A 115 14.60 0.36 -1.98
CA LYS A 115 15.03 1.66 -2.53
C LYS A 115 13.95 2.72 -2.36
N LEU A 116 12.69 2.39 -2.62
CA LEU A 116 11.57 3.32 -2.44
C LEU A 116 11.37 3.65 -0.95
N GLY A 117 11.37 2.65 -0.07
CA GLY A 117 11.27 2.82 1.37
C GLY A 117 12.36 3.73 1.94
N ALA A 118 13.61 3.54 1.53
CA ALA A 118 14.73 4.39 1.93
C ALA A 118 14.55 5.86 1.53
N ARG A 119 13.90 6.15 0.38
CA ARG A 119 13.61 7.52 -0.06
C ARG A 119 12.57 8.21 0.81
N HIS A 120 11.64 7.46 1.41
CA HIS A 120 10.60 8.04 2.27
C HIS A 120 11.14 8.62 3.58
N VAL A 121 12.38 8.29 3.98
CA VAL A 121 13.06 8.94 5.13
C VAL A 121 13.25 10.44 4.90
N LEU A 122 13.25 10.89 3.64
CA LEU A 122 13.38 12.30 3.27
C LEU A 122 12.05 13.07 3.34
N VAL A 123 10.93 12.38 3.55
CA VAL A 123 9.61 12.99 3.62
C VAL A 123 9.34 13.43 5.05
N GLU A 124 9.18 14.74 5.24
CA GLU A 124 8.89 15.32 6.55
C GLU A 124 7.55 14.79 7.09
N ASN A 125 7.49 14.48 8.39
CA ASN A 125 6.32 13.93 9.07
C ASN A 125 5.82 12.58 8.51
N PHE A 126 6.64 11.88 7.72
CA PHE A 126 6.29 10.56 7.24
C PHE A 126 6.27 9.54 8.37
N HIS A 127 5.20 8.75 8.43
CA HIS A 127 5.08 7.64 9.36
C HIS A 127 4.89 6.32 8.60
N ILE A 128 5.60 5.27 9.02
CA ILE A 128 5.64 3.98 8.30
C ILE A 128 4.27 3.30 8.15
N ASN A 129 3.28 3.67 8.98
CA ASN A 129 1.90 3.16 8.88
C ASN A 129 1.11 3.79 7.72
N PHE A 130 1.61 4.84 7.07
CA PHE A 130 0.93 5.45 5.92
C PHE A 130 0.80 4.45 4.76
N TRP A 131 1.79 3.58 4.59
CA TRP A 131 1.74 2.51 3.59
C TRP A 131 0.60 1.53 3.89
N ASP A 132 0.40 1.19 5.16
CA ASP A 132 -0.70 0.30 5.56
C ASP A 132 -2.05 0.94 5.24
N ILE A 133 -2.26 2.19 5.64
CA ILE A 133 -3.51 2.94 5.37
C ILE A 133 -3.78 2.99 3.86
N PHE A 134 -2.76 3.33 3.06
CA PHE A 134 -2.90 3.40 1.62
C PHE A 134 -3.26 2.06 0.99
N LEU A 135 -2.54 1.00 1.35
CA LEU A 135 -2.74 -0.31 0.75
C LEU A 135 -4.02 -0.98 1.22
N GLY A 136 -4.44 -0.74 2.47
CA GLY A 136 -5.77 -1.14 2.92
C GLY A 136 -6.87 -0.58 2.03
N ASN A 137 -6.78 0.72 1.72
CA ASN A 137 -7.73 1.36 0.80
C ASN A 137 -7.62 0.84 -0.63
N LEU A 138 -6.40 0.60 -1.11
CA LEU A 138 -6.15 0.05 -2.45
C LEU A 138 -6.73 -1.36 -2.60
N ILE A 139 -6.41 -2.26 -1.68
CA ILE A 139 -6.92 -3.64 -1.64
C ILE A 139 -8.44 -3.63 -1.59
N GLN A 140 -9.04 -2.79 -0.74
CA GLN A 140 -10.50 -2.67 -0.66
C GLN A 140 -11.11 -2.33 -2.01
N ILE A 141 -10.56 -1.32 -2.69
CA ILE A 141 -11.07 -0.89 -3.99
C ILE A 141 -10.86 -1.97 -5.06
N ILE A 142 -9.75 -2.71 -5.01
CA ILE A 142 -9.50 -3.85 -5.90
C ILE A 142 -10.54 -4.95 -5.67
N ILE A 143 -10.83 -5.30 -4.41
CA ILE A 143 -11.85 -6.30 -4.06
C ILE A 143 -13.23 -5.86 -4.56
N GLU A 144 -13.62 -4.62 -4.29
CA GLU A 144 -14.92 -4.06 -4.72
C GLU A 144 -15.07 -4.02 -6.25
N ALA A 145 -13.97 -3.97 -7.00
CA ALA A 145 -13.98 -4.01 -8.45
C ALA A 145 -14.22 -5.42 -9.04
N HIS A 146 -14.24 -6.47 -8.21
CA HIS A 146 -14.44 -7.86 -8.63
C HIS A 146 -15.82 -8.40 -8.20
N PRO A 147 -16.39 -9.36 -8.96
CA PRO A 147 -17.59 -10.08 -8.57
C PRO A 147 -17.43 -10.75 -7.20
N GLU A 148 -18.49 -10.77 -6.39
CA GLU A 148 -18.46 -11.30 -5.01
C GLU A 148 -17.84 -12.70 -4.90
N ARG A 149 -18.12 -13.58 -5.86
CA ARG A 149 -17.56 -14.95 -5.91
C ARG A 149 -16.03 -15.00 -6.05
N GLU A 150 -15.41 -13.97 -6.60
CA GLU A 150 -13.96 -13.85 -6.84
C GLU A 150 -13.27 -13.03 -5.73
N GLN A 151 -14.02 -12.26 -4.94
CA GLN A 151 -13.47 -11.31 -3.95
C GLN A 151 -12.54 -11.97 -2.93
N ARG A 152 -12.87 -13.18 -2.46
CA ARG A 152 -12.04 -13.89 -1.48
C ARG A 152 -10.66 -14.26 -2.04
N GLU A 153 -10.62 -14.73 -3.27
CA GLU A 153 -9.37 -15.12 -3.94
C GLU A 153 -8.52 -13.88 -4.23
N ILE A 154 -9.14 -12.83 -4.77
CA ILE A 154 -8.48 -11.55 -5.05
C ILE A 154 -7.93 -10.92 -3.78
N ALA A 155 -8.69 -10.96 -2.68
CA ALA A 155 -8.24 -10.47 -1.38
C ALA A 155 -6.95 -11.20 -0.94
N ALA A 156 -6.94 -12.54 -1.00
CA ALA A 156 -5.78 -13.33 -0.60
C ALA A 156 -4.53 -13.02 -1.46
N ILE A 157 -4.68 -12.92 -2.78
CA ILE A 157 -3.58 -12.58 -3.69
C ILE A 157 -3.05 -11.17 -3.42
N CYS A 158 -3.96 -10.20 -3.25
CA CYS A 158 -3.56 -8.82 -2.97
C CYS A 158 -2.87 -8.70 -1.62
N GLU A 159 -3.40 -9.32 -0.56
CA GLU A 159 -2.80 -9.32 0.78
C GLU A 159 -1.38 -9.89 0.77
N LYS A 160 -1.17 -11.05 0.11
CA LYS A 160 0.16 -11.65 -0.07
C LYS A 160 1.13 -10.68 -0.74
N PHE A 161 0.73 -10.13 -1.89
CA PHE A 161 1.59 -9.27 -2.69
C PHE A 161 1.92 -7.95 -1.99
N PHE A 162 0.90 -7.28 -1.46
CA PHE A 162 1.07 -5.97 -0.83
C PHE A 162 1.75 -6.07 0.54
N ALA A 163 1.56 -7.14 1.31
CA ALA A 163 2.34 -7.37 2.52
C ALA A 163 3.83 -7.57 2.23
N PHE A 164 4.15 -8.40 1.22
CA PHE A 164 5.53 -8.57 0.75
C PHE A 164 6.15 -7.23 0.32
N PHE A 165 5.42 -6.45 -0.46
CA PHE A 165 5.79 -5.10 -0.90
C PHE A 165 6.14 -4.17 0.27
N VAL A 166 5.26 -4.06 1.27
CA VAL A 166 5.46 -3.15 2.42
C VAL A 166 6.61 -3.61 3.30
N ASN A 167 6.76 -4.91 3.50
CA ASN A 167 7.82 -5.43 4.36
C ASN A 167 9.20 -4.98 3.88
N PHE A 168 9.45 -5.00 2.57
CA PHE A 168 10.69 -4.47 2.01
C PHE A 168 10.79 -2.94 1.98
N MET A 169 9.67 -2.21 1.85
CA MET A 169 9.71 -0.76 2.05
C MET A 169 10.10 -0.40 3.49
N ARG A 170 9.53 -1.08 4.49
CA ARG A 170 9.88 -0.91 5.90
C ARG A 170 11.34 -1.24 6.17
N ASP A 171 11.84 -2.32 5.58
CA ASP A 171 13.25 -2.71 5.66
C ASP A 171 14.16 -1.56 5.17
N GLY A 172 13.95 -1.11 3.93
CA GLY A 172 14.74 -0.01 3.36
C GLY A 172 14.66 1.30 4.15
N TYR A 173 13.48 1.64 4.68
CA TYR A 173 13.30 2.81 5.55
C TYR A 173 14.08 2.67 6.85
N LYS A 174 13.94 1.54 7.56
CA LYS A 174 14.64 1.29 8.82
C LYS A 174 16.16 1.32 8.65
N THR A 175 16.67 0.67 7.60
CA THR A 175 18.10 0.70 7.27
C THR A 175 18.58 2.13 7.06
N ARG A 176 17.88 2.93 6.25
CA ARG A 176 18.28 4.31 5.99
C ARG A 176 18.20 5.21 7.22
N VAL A 177 17.20 5.03 8.09
CA VAL A 177 17.14 5.74 9.38
C VAL A 177 18.35 5.40 10.25
N GLN A 178 18.72 4.12 10.34
CA GLN A 178 19.90 3.69 11.11
C GLN A 178 21.21 4.26 10.54
N GLU A 179 21.37 4.27 9.22
CA GLU A 179 22.52 4.87 8.53
C GLU A 179 22.68 6.35 8.89
N GLN A 180 21.59 7.13 8.85
CA GLN A 180 21.61 8.55 9.19
C GLN A 180 21.95 8.81 10.66
N LEU A 181 21.45 7.97 11.57
CA LEU A 181 21.76 8.07 13.01
C LEU A 181 23.23 7.74 13.29
N SER A 182 23.76 6.68 12.66
CA SER A 182 25.16 6.28 12.80
C SER A 182 26.13 7.31 12.20
N GLY A 183 25.81 7.85 11.02
CA GLY A 183 26.61 8.91 10.38
C GLY A 183 26.69 10.18 11.24
N ARG A 184 25.58 10.60 11.87
CA ARG A 184 25.56 11.73 12.80
C ARG A 184 26.41 11.51 14.05
N ARG A 185 26.45 10.28 14.57
CA ARG A 185 27.29 9.94 15.74
C ARG A 185 28.78 10.03 15.43
N HIS A 186 29.19 9.68 14.21
CA HIS A 186 30.59 9.72 13.79
C HIS A 186 31.11 11.14 13.49
N MET A 187 30.22 12.09 13.22
CA MET A 187 30.58 13.50 13.00
C MET A 187 30.67 14.33 14.31
N ASN A 188 30.11 13.81 15.41
CA ASN A 188 30.04 14.50 16.70
C ASN A 188 31.08 13.97 17.72
N THR A 189 32.03 13.14 17.27
CA THR A 189 33.18 12.62 18.02
C THR A 189 34.47 13.08 17.36
#